data_AF-A0A7V2H7N0-F1
#
_entry.id   AF-A0A7V2H7N0-F1
#
_cell.length_a   1.000
_cell.length_b   1.000
_cell.length_c   1.000
_cell.angle_alpha   90.00
_cell.angle_beta   90.00
_cell.angle_gamma   90.00
#
_symmetry.space_group_name_H-M   'P 1'
#
loop_
_entity.id
_entity.type
_entity.pdbx_description
1 polymer ?
#
loop_
_entity_poly.entity_id
_entity_poly.type
_entity_poly.pdbx_seq_one_letter_code
_entity_poly.pdbx_strand_id
1 'polypeptide(L)'
;MDPSAFKSQQAGQCVRTTTGYWAFVPSGSPPVVEYTPDLALALSQADAALSELSGLGRFLPNPDLLIAPYVRREAVASSRIEGTQADLTDLLLDELAPQRTAPGSDVLEVRNYVAALDLGVRKLGTVPIASRLIRDMHAVLMRNVRGEHAAPGEFRRTQNWIGAPGSTLASAIYVPPPP
;
A
#
# COMPACT_ATOMS: atom_id res chain seq x y z
N MET A 1 14.39 14.97 10.97
CA MET A 1 13.02 15.49 11.12
C MET A 1 13.00 16.73 11.98
N ASP A 2 12.46 17.83 11.45
CA ASP A 2 12.22 19.06 12.21
C ASP A 2 10.87 18.95 12.96
N PRO A 3 10.85 18.89 14.30
CA PRO A 3 9.60 18.78 15.05
C PRO A 3 8.69 20.01 14.92
N SER A 4 9.23 21.19 14.57
CA SER A 4 8.47 22.42 14.46
C SER A 4 7.50 22.44 13.27
N ALA A 5 7.74 21.57 12.29
CA ALA A 5 6.85 21.36 11.15
C ALA A 5 5.54 20.62 11.52
N PHE A 6 5.48 19.96 12.68
CA PHE A 6 4.36 19.11 13.10
C PHE A 6 3.52 19.80 14.18
N LYS A 7 2.51 20.56 13.76
CA LYS A 7 1.74 21.44 14.65
C LYS A 7 0.38 20.88 15.11
N SER A 8 -0.13 19.85 14.44
CA SER A 8 -1.46 19.30 14.74
C SER A 8 -1.39 18.29 15.88
N GLN A 9 -1.88 18.67 17.06
CA GLN A 9 -2.01 17.76 18.21
C GLN A 9 -3.04 16.63 17.96
N GLN A 10 -4.04 16.88 17.10
CA GLN A 10 -5.00 15.86 16.72
C GLN A 10 -4.38 14.77 15.83
N ALA A 11 -3.37 15.10 15.04
CA ALA A 11 -2.67 14.14 14.20
C ALA A 11 -1.68 13.28 15.00
N GLY A 12 -1.04 13.86 16.02
CA GLY A 12 -0.03 13.18 16.83
C GLY A 12 0.99 14.14 17.43
N GLN A 13 2.13 13.60 17.84
CA GLN A 13 3.19 14.35 18.50
C GLN A 13 4.58 13.86 18.10
N CYS A 14 5.53 14.80 18.03
CA CYS A 14 6.95 14.49 17.87
C CYS A 14 7.54 14.08 19.22
N VAL A 15 8.13 12.90 19.28
CA VAL A 15 8.80 12.35 20.46
C VAL A 15 10.29 12.22 20.18
N ARG A 16 11.13 12.59 21.15
CA ARG A 16 12.58 12.37 21.10
C ARG A 16 12.87 10.95 21.56
N THR A 17 13.44 10.14 20.66
CA THR A 17 13.82 8.75 20.97
C THR A 17 15.01 8.69 21.92
N THR A 18 15.20 7.54 22.58
CA THR A 18 16.36 7.27 23.45
C THR A 18 17.70 7.36 22.72
N THR A 19 17.69 7.08 21.42
CA THR A 19 18.81 7.20 20.48
C THR A 19 19.03 8.62 19.95
N GLY A 20 18.22 9.60 20.39
CA GLY A 20 18.48 11.02 20.19
C GLY A 20 17.82 11.68 18.97
N TYR A 21 17.21 10.90 18.06
CA TYR A 21 16.48 11.42 16.89
C TYR A 21 14.99 11.67 17.21
N TRP A 22 14.34 12.54 16.42
CA TRP A 22 12.91 12.81 16.51
C TRP A 22 12.11 11.82 15.65
N ALA A 23 10.98 11.34 16.18
CA ALA A 23 10.00 10.53 15.46
C ALA A 23 8.58 11.07 15.71
N PHE A 24 7.70 10.94 14.73
CA PHE A 24 6.29 11.31 14.87
C PHE A 24 5.47 10.11 15.32
N VAL A 25 4.75 10.26 16.43
CA VAL A 25 3.84 9.25 16.97
C VAL A 25 2.41 9.74 16.75
N PRO A 26 1.59 9.05 15.93
CA PRO A 26 0.23 9.47 15.68
C PRO A 26 -0.61 9.38 16.95
N SER A 27 -1.67 10.17 17.00
CA SER A 27 -2.71 10.05 18.04
C SER A 27 -3.46 8.72 17.92
N GLY A 28 -4.27 8.39 18.94
CA GLY A 28 -5.08 7.17 18.94
C GLY A 28 -6.04 7.11 17.74
N SER A 29 -6.20 5.91 17.18
CA SER A 29 -7.13 5.62 16.08
C SER A 29 -8.44 5.03 16.63
N PRO A 30 -9.61 5.28 15.97
CA PRO A 30 -9.80 6.15 14.82
C PRO A 30 -9.84 7.64 15.19
N PRO A 31 -9.43 8.54 14.28
CA PRO A 31 -9.62 9.97 14.50
C PRO A 31 -11.12 10.30 14.53
N VAL A 32 -11.48 11.35 15.27
CA VAL A 32 -12.83 11.91 15.19
C VAL A 32 -12.95 12.62 13.83
N VAL A 33 -13.88 12.14 13.00
CA VAL A 33 -14.17 12.73 11.69
C VAL A 33 -15.46 13.53 11.79
N GLU A 34 -15.39 14.81 11.45
CA GLU A 34 -16.58 15.66 11.35
C GLU A 34 -17.25 15.47 9.98
N TYR A 35 -18.52 15.05 10.00
CA TYR A 35 -19.33 14.87 8.80
C TYR A 35 -19.89 16.20 8.33
N THR A 36 -19.06 17.00 7.68
CA THR A 36 -19.50 18.23 7.04
C THR A 36 -20.49 17.93 5.89
N PRO A 37 -21.38 18.87 5.51
CA PRO A 37 -22.28 18.67 4.38
C PRO A 37 -21.57 18.28 3.08
N ASP A 38 -20.40 18.87 2.81
CA ASP A 38 -19.59 18.56 1.62
C ASP A 38 -19.03 17.13 1.68
N LEU A 39 -18.53 16.69 2.84
CA LEU A 39 -18.07 15.32 3.03
C LEU A 39 -19.21 14.33 2.87
N ALA A 40 -20.37 14.61 3.46
CA ALA A 40 -21.56 13.77 3.34
C ALA A 40 -22.02 13.66 1.88
N LEU A 41 -21.97 14.76 1.12
CA LEU A 41 -22.30 14.75 -0.31
C LEU A 41 -21.29 13.93 -1.12
N ALA A 42 -19.98 14.09 -0.88
CA ALA A 42 -18.94 13.32 -1.54
C ALA A 42 -19.06 11.81 -1.25
N LEU A 43 -19.35 11.44 0.00
CA LEU A 43 -19.61 10.05 0.39
C LEU A 43 -20.83 9.49 -0.34
N SER A 44 -21.94 10.24 -0.39
CA SER A 44 -23.16 9.83 -1.10
C SER A 44 -22.91 9.60 -2.60
N GLN A 45 -22.12 10.47 -3.24
CA GLN A 45 -21.74 10.32 -4.65
C GLN A 45 -20.86 9.08 -4.88
N ALA A 46 -19.90 8.82 -3.98
CA ALA A 46 -19.06 7.64 -4.05
C ALA A 46 -19.88 6.34 -3.86
N ASP A 47 -20.78 6.31 -2.88
CA ASP A 47 -21.67 5.18 -2.62
C ASP A 47 -22.60 4.90 -3.81
N ALA A 48 -23.14 5.95 -4.45
CA ALA A 48 -23.97 5.83 -5.65
C ALA A 48 -23.19 5.18 -6.80
N ALA A 49 -21.97 5.66 -7.09
CA ALA A 49 -21.12 5.11 -8.15
C ALA A 49 -20.71 3.65 -7.87
N LEU A 50 -20.36 3.32 -6.63
CA LEU A 50 -20.04 1.94 -6.22
C LEU A 50 -21.28 1.03 -6.31
N SER A 51 -22.45 1.54 -5.94
CA SER A 51 -23.71 0.79 -6.02
C SER A 51 -24.13 0.52 -7.46
N GLU A 52 -23.93 1.48 -8.36
CA GLU A 52 -24.15 1.30 -9.80
C GLU A 52 -23.24 0.19 -10.36
N LEU A 53 -21.94 0.25 -10.06
CA LEU A 53 -20.99 -0.79 -10.44
C LEU A 53 -21.37 -2.16 -9.87
N SER A 54 -21.70 -2.22 -8.58
CA SER A 54 -22.15 -3.47 -7.94
C SER A 54 -23.46 -3.99 -8.54
N GLY A 55 -24.35 -3.11 -8.98
CA GLY A 55 -25.61 -3.47 -9.62
C GLY A 55 -25.38 -4.10 -10.99
N LEU A 56 -24.60 -3.42 -11.84
CA LEU A 56 -24.26 -3.90 -13.18
C LEU A 56 -23.47 -5.22 -13.14
N GLY A 57 -22.51 -5.33 -12.20
CA GLY A 57 -21.65 -6.51 -12.08
C GLY A 57 -22.40 -7.81 -11.78
N ARG A 58 -23.56 -7.74 -11.12
CA ARG A 58 -24.39 -8.93 -10.80
C ARG A 58 -24.98 -9.62 -12.02
N PHE A 59 -25.08 -8.93 -13.15
CA PHE A 59 -25.64 -9.47 -14.39
C PHE A 59 -24.59 -10.08 -15.32
N LEU A 60 -23.31 -9.99 -14.96
CA LEU A 60 -22.22 -10.55 -15.76
C LEU A 60 -22.08 -12.06 -15.51
N PRO A 61 -22.14 -12.91 -16.56
CA PRO A 61 -21.96 -14.35 -16.40
C PRO A 61 -20.58 -14.72 -15.83
N ASN A 62 -19.55 -13.92 -16.16
CA ASN A 62 -18.20 -14.07 -15.63
C ASN A 62 -17.56 -12.68 -15.43
N PRO A 63 -17.68 -12.07 -14.24
CA PRO A 63 -17.14 -10.74 -13.96
C PRO A 63 -15.61 -10.69 -13.98
N ASP A 64 -14.93 -11.83 -13.76
CA ASP A 64 -13.47 -11.89 -13.72
C ASP A 64 -12.84 -11.51 -15.07
N LEU A 65 -13.54 -11.75 -16.18
CA LEU A 65 -13.08 -11.35 -17.53
C LEU A 65 -12.92 -9.84 -17.66
N LEU A 66 -13.73 -9.05 -16.95
CA LEU A 66 -13.61 -7.59 -16.94
C LEU A 66 -12.67 -7.12 -15.83
N ILE A 67 -12.75 -7.71 -14.65
CA ILE A 67 -11.99 -7.27 -13.46
C ILE A 67 -10.49 -7.52 -13.63
N ALA A 68 -10.10 -8.67 -14.20
CA ALA A 68 -8.71 -9.08 -14.26
C ALA A 68 -7.79 -8.10 -15.03
N PRO A 69 -8.20 -7.51 -16.17
CA PRO A 69 -7.47 -6.41 -16.81
C PRO A 69 -7.38 -5.13 -15.95
N TYR A 70 -8.43 -4.75 -15.21
CA TYR A 70 -8.39 -3.58 -14.34
C TYR A 70 -7.44 -3.77 -13.16
N VAL A 71 -7.41 -4.96 -12.56
CA VAL A 71 -6.46 -5.31 -11.50
C VAL A 71 -5.01 -5.15 -11.98
N ARG A 72 -4.70 -5.62 -13.20
CA ARG A 72 -3.35 -5.46 -13.79
C ARG A 72 -3.01 -4.00 -14.05
N ARG A 73 -3.95 -3.23 -14.57
CA ARG A 73 -3.77 -1.78 -14.79
C ARG A 73 -3.54 -1.04 -13.47
N GLU A 74 -4.28 -1.39 -12.44
CA GLU A 74 -4.09 -0.84 -11.09
C GLU A 74 -2.73 -1.22 -10.52
N ALA A 75 -2.33 -2.49 -10.63
CA ALA A 75 -1.01 -2.94 -10.17
C ALA A 75 0.14 -2.16 -10.85
N VAL A 76 0.06 -1.96 -12.16
CA VAL A 76 1.04 -1.15 -12.91
C VAL A 76 1.00 0.32 -12.46
N ALA A 77 -0.19 0.91 -12.31
CA ALA A 77 -0.34 2.31 -11.90
C ALA A 77 0.17 2.56 -10.47
N SER A 78 -0.18 1.68 -9.54
CA SER A 78 0.22 1.74 -8.14
C SER A 78 1.74 1.56 -8.00
N SER A 79 2.32 0.55 -8.67
CA SER A 79 3.77 0.31 -8.63
C SER A 79 4.55 1.49 -9.23
N ARG A 80 4.01 2.16 -10.26
CA ARG A 80 4.65 3.34 -10.87
C ARG A 80 4.78 4.51 -9.89
N ILE A 81 3.88 4.67 -8.93
CA ILE A 81 3.98 5.69 -7.87
C ILE A 81 5.24 5.44 -7.03
N GLU A 82 5.58 4.17 -6.79
CA GLU A 82 6.78 3.75 -6.07
C GLU A 82 8.06 3.79 -6.92
N GLY A 83 7.96 4.21 -8.19
CA GLY A 83 9.09 4.39 -9.10
C GLY A 83 9.42 3.18 -9.98
N THR A 84 8.54 2.18 -10.06
CA THR A 84 8.75 1.04 -10.98
C THR A 84 8.66 1.45 -12.45
N GLN A 85 9.57 0.95 -13.27
CA GLN A 85 9.59 1.07 -14.71
C GLN A 85 9.10 -0.23 -15.35
N ALA A 86 7.78 -0.43 -15.33
CA ALA A 86 7.10 -1.51 -16.02
C ALA A 86 5.79 -1.00 -16.64
N ASP A 87 5.41 -1.57 -17.77
CA ASP A 87 4.11 -1.34 -18.39
C ASP A 87 3.22 -2.60 -18.36
N LEU A 88 2.01 -2.47 -18.93
CA LEU A 88 1.07 -3.59 -18.99
C LEU A 88 1.56 -4.71 -19.91
N THR A 89 2.27 -4.37 -20.98
CA THR A 89 2.83 -5.34 -21.94
C THR A 89 3.91 -6.17 -21.27
N ASP A 90 4.80 -5.54 -20.51
CA ASP A 90 5.84 -6.20 -19.72
C ASP A 90 5.22 -7.23 -18.77
N LEU A 91 4.18 -6.84 -18.03
CA LEU A 91 3.46 -7.74 -17.13
C LEU A 91 2.84 -8.92 -17.87
N LEU A 92 2.18 -8.67 -19.00
CA LEU A 92 1.56 -9.75 -19.79
C LEU A 92 2.61 -10.70 -20.38
N LEU A 93 3.75 -10.18 -20.82
CA LEU A 93 4.87 -11.00 -21.29
C LEU A 93 5.50 -11.83 -20.16
N ASP A 94 5.62 -11.24 -18.97
CA ASP A 94 6.07 -11.95 -17.77
C ASP A 94 5.10 -13.07 -17.38
N GLU A 95 3.78 -12.83 -17.43
CA GLU A 95 2.76 -13.85 -17.14
C GLU A 95 2.84 -15.05 -18.12
N LEU A 96 3.23 -14.81 -19.38
CA LEU A 96 3.39 -15.85 -20.40
C LEU A 96 4.68 -16.67 -20.26
N ALA A 97 5.76 -16.05 -19.75
CA ALA A 97 7.07 -16.68 -19.64
C ALA A 97 7.84 -16.24 -18.36
N PRO A 98 7.30 -16.50 -17.17
CA PRO A 98 7.82 -15.94 -15.91
C PRO A 98 9.25 -16.35 -15.58
N GLN A 99 9.72 -17.48 -16.13
CA GLN A 99 11.08 -17.99 -15.99
C GLN A 99 12.14 -17.14 -16.71
N ARG A 100 11.73 -16.24 -17.62
CA ARG A 100 12.65 -15.33 -18.34
C ARG A 100 12.94 -14.04 -17.57
N THR A 101 12.16 -13.77 -16.52
CA THR A 101 12.25 -12.53 -15.77
C THR A 101 13.37 -12.62 -14.75
N ALA A 102 14.32 -11.68 -14.85
CA ALA A 102 15.43 -11.60 -13.93
C ALA A 102 14.94 -11.26 -12.51
N PRO A 103 15.52 -11.85 -11.45
CA PRO A 103 15.28 -11.43 -10.08
C PRO A 103 15.50 -9.93 -9.90
N GLY A 104 14.66 -9.27 -9.09
CA GLY A 104 14.74 -7.83 -8.87
C GLY A 104 14.28 -6.93 -10.03
N SER A 105 13.73 -7.51 -11.12
CA SER A 105 13.09 -6.72 -12.18
C SER A 105 11.82 -6.02 -11.68
N ASP A 106 11.59 -4.79 -12.14
CA ASP A 106 10.42 -3.98 -11.78
C ASP A 106 9.08 -4.67 -12.14
N VAL A 107 9.04 -5.51 -13.17
CA VAL A 107 7.84 -6.28 -13.53
C VAL A 107 7.48 -7.32 -12.46
N LEU A 108 8.46 -7.82 -11.70
CA LEU A 108 8.21 -8.74 -10.58
C LEU A 108 7.45 -8.06 -9.45
N GLU A 109 7.70 -6.77 -9.19
CA GLU A 109 6.98 -6.00 -8.18
C GLU A 109 5.50 -5.88 -8.58
N VAL A 110 5.23 -5.59 -9.86
CA VAL A 110 3.87 -5.54 -10.40
C VAL A 110 3.18 -6.92 -10.32
N ARG A 111 3.87 -8.01 -10.70
CA ARG A 111 3.33 -9.37 -10.58
C ARG A 111 3.02 -9.72 -9.13
N ASN A 112 3.92 -9.40 -8.21
CA ASN A 112 3.74 -9.66 -6.79
C ASN A 112 2.58 -8.86 -6.22
N TYR A 113 2.34 -7.64 -6.70
CA TYR A 113 1.15 -6.85 -6.35
C TYR A 113 -0.13 -7.61 -6.71
N VAL A 114 -0.26 -8.07 -7.97
CA VAL A 114 -1.44 -8.83 -8.42
C VAL A 114 -1.62 -10.08 -7.55
N ALA A 115 -0.54 -10.84 -7.33
CA ALA A 115 -0.58 -12.05 -6.52
C ALA A 115 -0.95 -11.78 -5.04
N ALA A 116 -0.49 -10.66 -4.47
CA ALA A 116 -0.80 -10.26 -3.11
C ALA A 116 -2.27 -9.84 -2.97
N LEU A 117 -2.79 -9.05 -3.92
CA LEU A 117 -4.20 -8.66 -3.96
C LEU A 117 -5.12 -9.88 -4.07
N ASP A 118 -4.83 -10.78 -5.02
CA ASP A 118 -5.58 -12.03 -5.22
C ASP A 118 -5.56 -12.91 -3.97
N LEU A 119 -4.40 -13.02 -3.30
CA LEU A 119 -4.29 -13.71 -2.02
C LEU A 119 -5.19 -13.07 -0.95
N GLY A 120 -5.18 -11.74 -0.86
CA GLY A 120 -5.99 -10.97 0.08
C GLY A 120 -7.49 -11.23 -0.12
N VAL A 121 -7.97 -11.03 -1.35
CA VAL A 121 -9.39 -11.23 -1.73
C VAL A 121 -9.84 -12.65 -1.44
N ARG A 122 -9.06 -13.67 -1.82
CA ARG A 122 -9.41 -15.07 -1.49
C ARG A 122 -9.48 -15.31 0.01
N LYS A 123 -8.55 -14.76 0.79
CA LYS A 123 -8.50 -14.96 2.24
C LYS A 123 -9.66 -14.28 2.97
N LEU A 124 -10.16 -13.15 2.48
CA LEU A 124 -11.30 -12.44 3.08
C LEU A 124 -12.57 -13.28 3.19
N GLY A 125 -12.72 -14.35 2.40
CA GLY A 125 -13.81 -15.32 2.58
C GLY A 125 -13.73 -16.16 3.87
N THR A 126 -12.60 -16.13 4.58
CA THR A 126 -12.33 -16.97 5.76
C THR A 126 -11.74 -16.21 6.95
N VAL A 127 -11.11 -15.05 6.71
CA VAL A 127 -10.44 -14.27 7.76
C VAL A 127 -10.81 -12.79 7.63
N PRO A 128 -11.00 -12.07 8.75
CA PRO A 128 -11.26 -10.64 8.70
C PRO A 128 -10.01 -9.87 8.30
N ILE A 129 -10.20 -8.59 7.94
CA ILE A 129 -9.09 -7.64 7.79
C ILE A 129 -8.40 -7.51 9.16
N ALA A 130 -7.18 -8.03 9.24
CA ALA A 130 -6.38 -8.05 10.45
C ALA A 130 -4.89 -8.02 10.09
N SER A 131 -4.03 -7.74 11.07
CA SER A 131 -2.57 -7.70 10.87
C SER A 131 -2.01 -8.97 10.24
N ARG A 132 -2.61 -10.14 10.50
CA ARG A 132 -2.22 -11.40 9.85
C ARG A 132 -2.43 -11.35 8.34
N LEU A 133 -3.59 -10.89 7.87
CA LEU A 133 -3.87 -10.77 6.44
C LEU A 133 -2.89 -9.80 5.76
N ILE A 134 -2.67 -8.65 6.39
CA ILE A 134 -1.74 -7.61 5.89
C ILE A 134 -0.33 -8.17 5.78
N ARG A 135 0.14 -8.91 6.81
CA ARG A 135 1.45 -9.56 6.82
C ARG A 135 1.57 -10.64 5.74
N ASP A 136 0.54 -11.47 5.56
CA ASP A 136 0.53 -12.49 4.52
C ASP A 136 0.63 -11.89 3.11
N MET A 137 -0.11 -10.80 2.85
CA MET A 137 -0.03 -10.07 1.58
C MET A 137 1.34 -9.39 1.40
N HIS A 138 1.88 -8.78 2.46
CA HIS A 138 3.21 -8.15 2.45
C HIS A 138 4.32 -9.16 2.15
N ALA A 139 4.24 -10.39 2.67
CA ALA A 139 5.19 -11.45 2.36
C ALA A 139 5.23 -11.79 0.86
N VAL A 140 4.06 -11.82 0.21
CA VAL A 140 3.96 -12.05 -1.24
C VAL A 140 4.49 -10.85 -2.02
N LEU A 141 4.13 -9.63 -1.60
CA LEU A 141 4.54 -8.39 -2.25
C LEU A 141 6.07 -8.28 -2.34
N MET A 142 6.77 -8.61 -1.25
CA MET A 142 8.22 -8.38 -1.08
C MET A 142 9.12 -9.53 -1.56
N ARG A 143 8.57 -10.59 -2.15
CA ARG A 143 9.33 -11.79 -2.55
C ARG A 143 10.17 -11.57 -3.82
N ASN A 144 11.47 -11.82 -3.77
CA ASN A 144 12.42 -11.69 -4.89
C ASN A 144 12.45 -10.30 -5.56
N VAL A 145 12.12 -9.25 -4.81
CA VAL A 145 12.08 -7.86 -5.30
C VAL A 145 12.97 -6.95 -4.47
N ARG A 146 13.09 -5.68 -4.88
CA ARG A 146 13.85 -4.69 -4.11
C ARG A 146 13.22 -4.56 -2.72
N GLY A 147 14.07 -4.57 -1.69
CA GLY A 147 13.60 -4.52 -0.30
C GLY A 147 13.20 -5.86 0.31
N GLU A 148 13.41 -7.01 -0.36
CA GLU A 148 13.18 -8.34 0.23
C GLU A 148 13.91 -8.56 1.57
N HIS A 149 14.99 -7.83 1.83
CA HIS A 149 15.71 -7.90 3.12
C HIS A 149 15.00 -7.15 4.26
N ALA A 150 13.93 -6.39 3.98
CA ALA A 150 13.21 -5.55 4.93
C ALA A 150 12.08 -6.29 5.67
N ALA A 151 12.35 -7.52 6.11
CA ALA A 151 11.43 -8.39 6.86
C ALA A 151 10.05 -8.63 6.18
N PRO A 152 10.02 -9.32 5.01
CA PRO A 152 8.77 -9.71 4.34
C PRO A 152 7.80 -10.40 5.28
N GLY A 153 6.55 -9.94 5.29
CA GLY A 153 5.51 -10.47 6.16
C GLY A 153 5.69 -10.23 7.66
N GLU A 154 6.58 -9.33 8.07
CA GLU A 154 6.71 -8.90 9.46
C GLU A 154 6.61 -7.39 9.58
N PHE A 155 6.36 -6.92 10.80
CA PHE A 155 6.57 -5.51 11.11
C PHE A 155 8.07 -5.24 11.16
N ARG A 156 8.50 -4.11 10.58
CA ARG A 156 9.89 -3.64 10.68
C ARG A 156 10.37 -3.68 12.12
N ARG A 157 11.62 -4.09 12.31
CA ARG A 157 12.34 -4.06 13.58
C ARG A 157 13.39 -2.95 13.64
N THR A 158 13.60 -2.29 12.51
CA THR A 158 14.55 -1.19 12.32
C THR A 158 13.78 0.08 11.98
N GLN A 159 14.32 1.22 12.41
CA GLN A 159 13.73 2.52 12.11
C GLN A 159 13.90 2.84 10.62
N ASN A 160 12.79 3.11 9.94
CA ASN A 160 12.77 3.72 8.60
C ASN A 160 12.51 5.23 8.69
N TRP A 161 12.65 5.93 7.57
CA TRP A 161 12.35 7.36 7.44
C TRP A 161 11.95 7.68 6.00
N ILE A 162 11.30 8.83 5.81
CA ILE A 162 10.94 9.39 4.51
C ILE A 162 11.73 10.68 4.34
N GLY A 163 12.38 10.86 3.19
CA GLY A 163 13.22 12.01 2.88
C GLY A 163 13.81 11.93 1.49
N ALA A 164 14.41 13.04 1.03
CA ALA A 164 15.15 13.07 -0.21
C ALA A 164 16.30 12.03 -0.21
N PRO A 165 16.78 11.58 -1.39
CA PRO A 165 17.92 10.67 -1.46
C PRO A 165 19.11 11.16 -0.61
N GLY A 166 19.70 10.26 0.19
CA GLY A 166 20.79 10.60 1.12
C GLY A 166 20.35 11.19 2.47
N SER A 167 19.04 11.34 2.71
CA SER A 167 18.54 11.74 4.03
C SER A 167 18.91 10.73 5.11
N THR A 168 19.14 11.23 6.32
CA THR A 168 19.33 10.43 7.54
C THR A 168 18.16 10.66 8.49
N LEU A 169 18.09 9.95 9.62
CA LEU A 169 17.09 10.21 10.67
C LEU A 169 17.08 11.68 11.13
N ALA A 170 18.25 12.33 11.14
CA ALA A 170 18.38 13.74 11.51
C ALA A 170 17.81 14.69 10.45
N SER A 171 18.06 14.41 9.16
CA SER A 171 17.66 15.29 8.04
C SER A 171 16.37 14.88 7.33
N ALA A 172 15.78 13.72 7.65
CA ALA A 172 14.55 13.22 7.04
C ALA A 172 13.37 14.18 7.23
N ILE A 173 12.48 14.26 6.22
CA ILE A 173 11.25 15.07 6.30
C ILE A 173 10.26 14.47 7.30
N TYR A 174 10.24 13.15 7.43
CA TYR A 174 9.36 12.43 8.33
C TYR A 174 10.04 11.16 8.84
N VAL A 175 9.94 10.93 10.14
CA VAL A 175 10.40 9.69 10.77
C VAL A 175 9.15 9.07 11.43
N PRO A 176 8.65 7.93 10.93
CA PRO A 176 7.48 7.25 11.52
C PRO A 176 7.76 6.77 12.95
N PRO A 177 6.72 6.29 13.67
CA PRO A 177 6.88 5.80 15.03
C PRO A 177 8.04 4.83 15.18
N PRO A 178 8.77 4.82 16.30
CA PRO A 178 9.75 3.79 16.57
C PRO A 178 9.12 2.37 16.54
N PRO A 179 9.87 1.34 16.11
CA PRO A 179 9.43 -0.05 16.16
C PRO A 179 9.07 -0.54 17.56
#